data_AF-A0A962W8L0-F1
#
_entry.id   AF-A0A962W8L0-F1
#
_cell.length_a   1.000
_cell.length_b   1.000
_cell.length_c   1.000
_cell.angle_alpha   90.00
_cell.angle_beta   90.00
_cell.angle_gamma   90.00
#
_symmetry.space_group_name_H-M   'P 1'
#
loop_
_entity.id
_entity.type
_entity.pdbx_description
1 polymer ?
#
loop_
_entity_poly.entity_id
_entity_poly.type
_entity_poly.pdbx_seq_one_letter_code
_entity_poly.pdbx_strand_id
1 'polypeptide(L)'
;KYLETDGREAHFNSSALIYALANALETLAQREDNQALNDYSQQLKQALIDTVGQGIITGDLRGKTTDPGAETVVDMYGFLDAVERNLDS
;
A
#
# COMPACT_ATOMS: atom_id res chain seq x y z
N LYS A 1 -18.16 12.14 5.69
CA LYS A 1 -18.30 12.24 4.21
C LYS A 1 -17.52 13.49 3.81
N TYR A 2 -16.30 13.32 3.30
CA TYR A 2 -15.40 14.44 3.00
C TYR A 2 -16.01 15.33 1.91
N LEU A 3 -16.01 16.64 2.15
CA LEU A 3 -16.82 17.65 1.47
C LEU A 3 -16.06 18.40 0.34
N GLU A 4 -14.96 17.85 -0.17
CA GLU A 4 -14.05 18.60 -1.06
C GLU A 4 -13.90 18.05 -2.48
N THR A 5 -14.60 16.99 -2.85
CA THR A 5 -14.65 16.58 -4.26
C THR A 5 -16.08 16.63 -4.74
N ASP A 6 -16.29 17.37 -5.82
CA ASP A 6 -17.54 17.63 -6.52
C ASP A 6 -18.11 16.34 -7.16
N GLY A 7 -18.29 15.30 -6.36
CA GLY A 7 -18.60 13.93 -6.79
C GLY A 7 -17.46 13.17 -7.48
N ARG A 8 -16.23 13.72 -7.54
CA ARG A 8 -15.08 13.02 -8.13
C ARG A 8 -14.43 12.11 -7.09
N GLU A 9 -14.51 10.81 -7.29
CA GLU A 9 -13.71 9.86 -6.51
C GLU A 9 -12.22 10.18 -6.69
N ALA A 10 -11.57 10.58 -5.61
CA ALA A 10 -10.12 10.67 -5.59
C ALA A 10 -9.57 9.23 -5.60
N HIS A 11 -9.04 8.79 -6.73
CA HIS A 11 -8.26 7.57 -6.84
C HIS A 11 -6.88 7.80 -6.19
N PHE A 12 -6.88 7.95 -4.87
CA PHE A 12 -5.70 8.28 -4.09
C PHE A 12 -4.84 7.04 -3.88
N ASN A 13 -3.68 7.02 -4.51
CA ASN A 13 -2.69 5.96 -4.35
C ASN A 13 -1.85 6.20 -3.09
N SER A 14 -2.08 5.38 -2.06
CA SER A 14 -1.35 5.47 -0.79
C SER A 14 0.00 4.75 -0.78
N SER A 15 0.41 4.11 -1.89
CA SER A 15 1.65 3.30 -1.96
C SER A 15 2.88 4.08 -1.53
N ALA A 16 3.05 5.31 -2.03
CA ALA A 16 4.22 6.14 -1.70
C ALA A 16 4.27 6.50 -0.21
N LEU A 17 3.11 6.78 0.41
CA LEU A 17 3.03 7.11 1.84
C LEU A 17 3.34 5.89 2.71
N ILE A 18 2.77 4.74 2.37
CA ILE A 18 3.02 3.47 3.09
C ILE A 18 4.50 3.11 3.02
N TYR A 19 5.10 3.17 1.82
CA TYR A 19 6.52 2.84 1.65
C TYR A 19 7.44 3.83 2.37
N ALA A 20 7.12 5.13 2.35
CA ALA A 20 7.85 6.15 3.10
C ALA A 20 7.77 5.91 4.62
N LEU A 21 6.59 5.58 5.15
CA LEU A 21 6.41 5.23 6.56
C LEU A 21 7.23 3.99 6.91
N ALA A 22 7.16 2.93 6.11
CA ALA A 22 7.92 1.71 6.35
C ALA A 22 9.44 1.95 6.38
N ASN A 23 9.97 2.78 5.48
CA ASN A 23 11.38 3.18 5.51
C ASN A 23 11.75 3.98 6.78
N ALA A 24 10.85 4.85 7.25
CA ALA A 24 11.07 5.60 8.48
C ALA A 24 11.09 4.68 9.71
N LEU A 25 10.18 3.70 9.77
CA LEU A 25 10.14 2.69 10.84
C LEU A 25 11.39 1.82 10.82
N GLU A 26 11.84 1.37 9.65
CA GLU A 26 13.09 0.61 9.49
C GLU A 26 14.30 1.42 10.00
N THR A 27 14.39 2.70 9.63
CA THR A 27 15.48 3.58 10.07
C THR A 27 15.49 3.74 11.59
N LEU A 28 14.31 3.88 12.21
CA LEU A 28 14.19 3.95 13.67
C LEU A 28 14.57 2.62 14.32
N ALA A 29 14.10 1.51 13.77
CA ALA A 29 14.40 0.17 14.27
C ALA A 29 15.90 -0.13 14.29
N GLN A 30 16.61 0.23 13.22
CA GLN A 30 18.06 0.07 13.13
C GLN A 30 18.82 0.96 14.12
N ARG A 31 18.33 2.18 14.38
CA ARG A 31 18.95 3.10 15.34
C ARG A 31 18.79 2.63 16.78
N GLU A 32 17.69 1.95 17.08
CA GLU A 32 17.33 1.52 18.44
C GLU A 32 17.60 0.03 18.71
N ASP A 33 18.19 -0.69 17.75
CA ASP A 33 18.38 -2.16 17.82
C ASP A 33 17.07 -2.91 18.11
N ASN A 34 15.96 -2.44 17.52
CA ASN A 34 14.62 -2.97 17.73
C ASN A 34 14.22 -3.92 16.60
N GLN A 35 14.55 -5.20 16.78
CA GLN A 35 14.29 -6.23 15.76
C GLN A 35 12.80 -6.34 15.40
N ALA A 36 11.89 -6.27 16.38
CA ALA A 36 10.46 -6.41 16.12
C ALA A 36 9.93 -5.28 15.21
N LEU A 37 10.41 -4.05 15.41
CA LEU A 37 10.04 -2.93 14.55
C LEU A 37 10.66 -3.06 13.15
N ASN A 38 11.88 -3.59 13.06
CA ASN A 38 12.53 -3.85 11.79
C ASN A 38 11.74 -4.90 10.99
N ASP A 39 11.36 -6.01 11.62
CA ASP A 39 10.57 -7.08 11.00
C ASP A 39 9.23 -6.54 10.49
N TYR A 40 8.51 -5.80 11.32
CA TYR A 40 7.25 -5.15 10.93
C TYR A 40 7.45 -4.20 9.73
N SER A 41 8.51 -3.41 9.72
CA SER A 41 8.79 -2.49 8.62
C SER A 41 9.04 -3.22 7.29
N GLN A 42 9.71 -4.37 7.32
CA GLN A 42 9.92 -5.20 6.13
C GLN A 42 8.63 -5.86 5.67
N GLN A 43 7.85 -6.41 6.61
CA GLN A 43 6.56 -7.03 6.31
C GLN A 43 5.60 -6.02 5.68
N LEU A 44 5.55 -4.77 6.16
CA LEU A 44 4.71 -3.73 5.57
C LEU A 44 5.12 -3.40 4.12
N LYS A 45 6.43 -3.36 3.81
CA LYS A 45 6.90 -3.17 2.43
C LYS A 45 6.52 -4.35 1.55
N GLN A 46 6.72 -5.57 2.05
CA GLN A 46 6.41 -6.79 1.31
C GLN A 46 4.91 -6.90 1.03
N ALA A 47 4.05 -6.64 2.03
CA ALA A 47 2.60 -6.64 1.89
C ALA A 47 2.13 -5.64 0.82
N LEU A 48 2.74 -4.45 0.75
CA LEU A 48 2.46 -3.48 -0.30
C LEU A 48 2.89 -3.99 -1.69
N ILE A 49 4.10 -4.56 -1.80
CA ILE A 49 4.60 -5.13 -3.05
C ILE A 49 3.70 -6.27 -3.53
N ASP A 50 3.30 -7.17 -2.63
CA ASP A 50 2.45 -8.31 -2.92
C ASP A 50 1.06 -7.87 -3.35
N THR A 51 0.48 -6.85 -2.70
CA THR A 51 -0.82 -6.29 -3.07
C THR A 51 -0.82 -5.81 -4.53
N VAL A 52 0.19 -5.04 -4.92
CA VAL A 52 0.34 -4.55 -6.30
C VAL A 52 0.68 -5.71 -7.26
N GLY A 53 1.52 -6.65 -6.83
CA GLY A 53 1.90 -7.84 -7.60
C GLY A 53 0.74 -8.80 -7.87
N GLN A 54 -0.24 -8.86 -6.97
CA GLN A 54 -1.52 -9.56 -7.14
C GLN A 54 -2.50 -8.81 -8.07
N GLY A 55 -2.10 -7.65 -8.60
CA GLY A 55 -2.93 -6.82 -9.49
C GLY A 55 -3.96 -5.96 -8.75
N ILE A 56 -3.95 -5.90 -7.42
CA ILE A 56 -4.86 -5.04 -6.64
C ILE A 56 -4.28 -3.62 -6.65
N ILE A 57 -4.93 -2.71 -7.35
CA ILE A 57 -4.38 -1.38 -7.65
C ILE A 57 -5.42 -0.27 -7.51
N THR A 58 -4.96 0.96 -7.30
CA THR A 58 -5.82 2.16 -7.36
C THR A 58 -6.00 2.65 -8.79
N GLY A 59 -7.07 3.42 -9.04
CA GLY A 59 -7.48 3.81 -10.40
C GLY A 59 -6.42 4.51 -11.26
N ASP A 60 -5.44 5.19 -10.65
CA ASP A 60 -4.31 5.83 -11.33
C ASP A 60 -3.33 4.84 -11.98
N LEU A 61 -3.27 3.60 -11.50
CA LEU A 61 -2.41 2.54 -12.01
C LEU A 61 -3.09 1.64 -13.04
N ARG A 62 -4.39 1.85 -13.32
CA ARG A 62 -5.16 1.02 -14.25
C ARG A 62 -4.52 0.97 -15.63
N GLY A 63 -4.35 -0.23 -16.15
CA GLY A 63 -3.78 -0.52 -17.47
C GLY A 63 -2.27 -0.31 -17.55
N LYS A 64 -1.59 -0.09 -16.41
CA LYS A 64 -0.14 0.18 -16.35
C LYS A 64 0.64 -1.00 -15.76
N THR A 65 -0.03 -2.07 -15.34
CA THR A 65 0.63 -3.30 -14.88
C THR A 65 1.09 -4.17 -16.06
N THR A 66 1.85 -5.23 -15.78
CA THR A 66 2.31 -6.18 -16.80
C THR A 66 1.20 -7.13 -17.29
N ASP A 67 0.10 -7.25 -16.53
CA ASP A 67 -1.11 -7.99 -16.93
C ASP A 67 -2.37 -7.16 -16.61
N PRO A 68 -2.71 -6.18 -17.47
CA PRO A 68 -3.90 -5.35 -17.28
C PRO A 68 -5.23 -6.13 -17.17
N GLY A 69 -5.28 -7.36 -17.69
CA GLY A 69 -6.48 -8.20 -17.64
C GLY A 69 -6.73 -8.81 -16.26
N ALA A 70 -5.71 -8.87 -15.41
CA ALA A 70 -5.77 -9.40 -14.05
C ALA A 70 -5.93 -8.30 -12.97
N GLU A 71 -6.02 -7.02 -13.35
CA GLU A 71 -6.12 -5.91 -12.41
C GLU A 71 -7.46 -5.90 -11.66
N THR A 72 -7.40 -5.79 -10.34
CA THR A 72 -8.54 -5.48 -9.47
C THR A 72 -8.43 -4.04 -9.01
N VAL A 73 -9.18 -3.15 -9.65
CA VAL A 73 -9.16 -1.72 -9.34
C VAL A 73 -10.02 -1.44 -8.11
N VAL A 74 -9.42 -0.89 -7.06
CA VAL A 74 -10.07 -0.55 -5.78
C VAL A 74 -9.95 0.95 -5.48
N ASP A 75 -10.78 1.42 -4.54
CA ASP A 75 -10.59 2.74 -3.93
C ASP A 75 -9.46 2.70 -2.87
N MET A 76 -9.21 3.84 -2.23
CA MET A 76 -8.16 3.95 -1.21
C MET A 76 -8.37 2.96 -0.05
N TYR A 77 -9.62 2.80 0.42
CA TYR A 77 -9.90 1.92 1.56
C TYR A 77 -9.71 0.46 1.17
N GLY A 78 -10.24 0.03 0.02
CA GLY A 78 -10.04 -1.33 -0.48
C GLY A 78 -8.58 -1.66 -0.73
N PHE A 79 -7.76 -0.67 -1.13
CA PHE A 79 -6.32 -0.84 -1.25
C PHE A 79 -5.64 -1.04 0.12
N LEU A 80 -6.00 -0.23 1.13
CA LEU A 80 -5.49 -0.37 2.49
C LEU A 80 -5.87 -1.73 3.11
N ASP A 81 -7.13 -2.15 2.95
CA ASP A 81 -7.59 -3.45 3.43
C ASP A 81 -6.83 -4.61 2.76
N ALA A 82 -6.46 -4.47 1.48
CA ALA A 82 -5.69 -5.49 0.77
C ALA A 82 -4.24 -5.57 1.28
N VAL A 83 -3.62 -4.42 1.55
CA VAL A 83 -2.29 -4.36 2.19
C VAL A 83 -2.33 -4.99 3.59
N GLU A 84 -3.35 -4.68 4.40
CA GLU A 84 -3.52 -5.25 5.75
C GLU A 84 -3.65 -6.78 5.69
N ARG A 85 -4.46 -7.33 4.77
CA ARG A 85 -4.57 -8.79 4.61
C ARG A 85 -3.24 -9.46 4.29
N ASN A 86 -2.41 -8.84 3.44
CA ASN A 86 -1.09 -9.37 3.10
C ASN A 86 -0.07 -9.19 4.24
N LEU A 87 -0.32 -8.30 5.19
CA LEU A 87 0.53 -8.10 6.38
C LEU A 87 0.31 -9.18 7.44
N ASP A 88 -0.93 -9.67 7.57
CA ASP A 88 -1.33 -10.71 8.53
C ASP A 88 -1.11 -12.16 8.02
N SER A 89 -0.49 -12.32 6.85
CA SER A 89 -0.35 -13.60 6.12
C SER A 89 0.89 -14.43 6.49
#